data_AF-A0A939HTZ7-F1
#
_entry.id   AF-A0A939HTZ7-F1
#
_cell.length_a   1.000
_cell.length_b   1.000
_cell.length_c   1.000
_cell.angle_alpha   90.00
_cell.angle_beta   90.00
_cell.angle_gamma   90.00
#
_symmetry.space_group_name_H-M   'P 1'
#
loop_
_entity.id
_entity.type
_entity.pdbx_description
1 polymer ?
#
loop_
_entity_poly.entity_id
_entity_poly.type
_entity_poly.pdbx_seq_one_letter_code
_entity_poly.pdbx_strand_id
1 'polypeptide(L)'
;MRIQQISVSGLFGIFDHVIPLNMGDRVTIMHGPNGFGKTVILRMINGFFKSRYSVFRNIPFSKFRVEFDNCSSVEIAKTSNNRENRDDRNKITVKFETDSNPVDFSLKRRRMDAYELNTLEDLLEAIKSTLFRVGTRKWRDRTTGEILYLADVLDRFEDFLPSEITSLEESPKWIKNLKSEIDVRLIKTERLVNFVRNRSSQSYNATGSTFPTVLAYSKEIAKLMRDKFTEYGTISQSLDRTFPVRVVKQQSSKKWTDEELRHQLNELDKTRDRLIEVGLLNKDENRDFQFQPEAIDETTRKILLVYLEDMKKKLNVFSDIEKRLSLLRRIINKKIAYSYKEMNFSKEKGFVLTSCYHPSSPSDPKKLSPTDLSSGEQHELVLFYELLFKVKPDSLVLIDEPELSLHVGWQVEFLRDLQEITKLADLDILMATHSPDIIQDRWDLTVELKGPKR
;
A
#
# COMPACT_ATOMS: atom_id res chain seq x y z
N MET A 1 -7.07 -12.29 -12.77
CA MET A 1 -8.49 -11.95 -12.56
C MET A 1 -8.55 -10.59 -11.92
N ARG A 2 -9.34 -9.67 -12.47
CA ARG A 2 -9.50 -8.30 -11.94
C ARG A 2 -10.98 -8.00 -11.69
N ILE A 3 -11.25 -7.11 -10.75
CA ILE A 3 -12.63 -6.67 -10.46
C ILE A 3 -13.06 -5.69 -11.56
N GLN A 4 -14.18 -5.96 -12.20
CA GLN A 4 -14.74 -5.12 -13.24
C GLN A 4 -15.85 -4.21 -12.69
N GLN A 5 -16.69 -4.73 -11.80
CA GLN A 5 -17.83 -3.99 -11.27
C GLN A 5 -18.16 -4.43 -9.84
N ILE A 6 -18.53 -3.46 -9.01
CA ILE A 6 -19.06 -3.69 -7.66
C ILE A 6 -20.49 -3.16 -7.63
N SER A 7 -21.41 -3.92 -7.03
CA SER A 7 -22.81 -3.51 -6.89
C SER A 7 -23.33 -3.79 -5.49
N VAL A 8 -24.08 -2.85 -4.93
CA VAL A 8 -24.74 -3.01 -3.63
C VAL A 8 -26.20 -2.59 -3.78
N SER A 9 -27.12 -3.45 -3.37
CA SER A 9 -28.55 -3.20 -3.44
C SER A 9 -29.21 -3.15 -2.06
N GLY A 10 -30.16 -2.25 -1.90
CA GLY A 10 -30.87 -1.99 -0.65
C GLY A 10 -29.95 -1.59 0.51
N LEU A 11 -28.82 -0.93 0.23
CA LEU A 11 -27.92 -0.40 1.26
C LEU A 11 -28.68 0.63 2.10
N PHE A 12 -28.62 0.49 3.43
CA PHE A 12 -29.47 1.26 4.36
C PHE A 12 -30.97 1.15 4.07
N GLY A 13 -31.39 0.11 3.35
CA GLY A 13 -32.77 -0.13 2.93
C GLY A 13 -33.26 0.74 1.78
N ILE A 14 -32.43 1.66 1.25
CA ILE A 14 -32.88 2.68 0.30
C ILE A 14 -31.96 2.90 -0.90
N PHE A 15 -30.68 2.53 -0.82
CA PHE A 15 -29.71 2.85 -1.86
C PHE A 15 -29.32 1.62 -2.68
N ASP A 16 -29.32 1.80 -4.00
CA ASP A 16 -28.76 0.87 -4.96
C ASP A 16 -27.60 1.58 -5.68
N HIS A 17 -26.42 0.95 -5.64
CA HIS A 17 -25.19 1.50 -6.22
C HIS A 17 -24.56 0.48 -7.14
N VAL A 18 -24.17 0.94 -8.33
CA VAL A 18 -23.41 0.18 -9.32
C VAL A 18 -22.15 0.98 -9.63
N ILE A 19 -20.99 0.36 -9.42
CA ILE A 19 -19.68 1.00 -9.49
C ILE A 19 -18.85 0.21 -10.50
N PRO A 20 -18.89 0.58 -11.79
CA PRO A 20 -17.97 0.04 -12.77
C PRO A 20 -16.56 0.58 -12.50
N LEU A 21 -15.56 -0.31 -12.42
CA LEU A 21 -14.17 0.10 -12.25
C LEU A 21 -13.57 0.49 -13.61
N ASN A 22 -12.84 1.60 -13.63
CA ASN A 22 -12.12 2.05 -14.82
C ASN A 22 -10.85 1.21 -15.01
N MET A 23 -10.92 0.26 -15.94
CA MET A 23 -9.84 -0.67 -16.24
C MET A 23 -8.69 -0.07 -17.06
N GLY A 24 -8.93 1.08 -17.71
CA GLY A 24 -7.98 1.77 -18.57
C GLY A 24 -7.01 2.65 -17.79
N ASP A 25 -7.55 3.65 -17.09
CA ASP A 25 -6.77 4.55 -16.23
C ASP A 25 -6.45 3.94 -14.86
N ARG A 26 -7.11 2.82 -14.50
CA ARG A 26 -6.93 2.09 -13.24
C ARG A 26 -7.21 2.90 -11.98
N VAL A 27 -7.93 4.00 -12.13
CA VAL A 27 -8.40 4.85 -11.03
C VAL A 27 -9.89 5.08 -11.19
N THR A 28 -10.66 4.77 -10.16
CA THR A 28 -12.10 5.01 -10.09
C THR A 28 -12.40 5.82 -8.83
N ILE A 29 -13.19 6.89 -8.97
CA ILE A 29 -13.49 7.81 -7.87
C ILE A 29 -14.98 7.79 -7.57
N MET A 30 -15.36 7.28 -6.40
CA MET A 30 -16.72 7.40 -5.89
C MET A 30 -16.93 8.76 -5.25
N HIS A 31 -17.97 9.46 -5.69
CA HIS A 31 -18.40 10.72 -5.06
C HIS A 31 -19.90 10.71 -4.83
N GLY A 32 -20.35 11.52 -3.88
CA GLY A 32 -21.76 11.65 -3.54
C GLY A 32 -21.93 12.25 -2.14
N PRO A 33 -23.15 12.66 -1.75
CA PRO A 33 -23.41 13.28 -0.45
C PRO A 33 -23.02 12.40 0.74
N ASN A 34 -22.87 13.04 1.91
CA ASN A 34 -22.62 12.32 3.17
C ASN A 34 -23.82 11.38 3.45
N GLY A 35 -23.52 10.17 3.95
CA GLY A 35 -24.54 9.18 4.27
C GLY A 35 -24.94 8.24 3.12
N PHE A 36 -24.43 8.44 1.89
CA PHE A 36 -24.70 7.55 0.75
C PHE A 36 -23.84 6.26 0.77
N GLY A 37 -23.08 6.02 1.85
CA GLY A 37 -22.42 4.73 2.06
C GLY A 37 -21.05 4.53 1.39
N LYS A 38 -20.39 5.59 0.89
CA LYS A 38 -19.01 5.54 0.34
C LYS A 38 -18.02 4.70 1.16
N THR A 39 -17.75 5.11 2.40
CA THR A 39 -16.89 4.37 3.36
C THR A 39 -17.41 2.95 3.61
N VAL A 40 -18.73 2.77 3.67
CA VAL A 40 -19.35 1.47 3.92
C VAL A 40 -19.11 0.49 2.77
N ILE A 41 -19.20 0.95 1.53
CA ILE A 41 -18.89 0.15 0.34
C ILE A 41 -17.42 -0.28 0.36
N LEU A 42 -16.48 0.64 0.65
CA LEU A 42 -15.06 0.30 0.79
C LEU A 42 -14.83 -0.75 1.91
N ARG A 43 -15.50 -0.59 3.06
CA ARG A 43 -15.44 -1.57 4.16
C ARG A 43 -16.02 -2.93 3.77
N MET A 44 -17.11 -2.98 3.00
CA MET A 44 -17.71 -4.24 2.53
C MET A 44 -16.74 -4.97 1.58
N ILE A 45 -16.13 -4.27 0.63
CA ILE A 45 -15.13 -4.86 -0.28
C ILE A 45 -13.95 -5.42 0.53
N ASN A 46 -13.34 -4.61 1.39
CA ASN A 46 -12.23 -5.05 2.24
C ASN A 46 -12.62 -6.23 3.13
N GLY A 47 -13.82 -6.18 3.71
CA GLY A 47 -14.35 -7.23 4.58
C GLY A 47 -14.50 -8.57 3.85
N PHE A 48 -14.95 -8.56 2.60
CA PHE A 48 -15.02 -9.80 1.82
C PHE A 48 -13.62 -10.39 1.59
N PHE A 49 -12.69 -9.62 1.02
CA PHE A 49 -11.37 -10.12 0.62
C PHE A 49 -10.46 -10.47 1.80
N LYS A 50 -10.57 -9.77 2.93
CA LYS A 50 -9.82 -10.09 4.16
C LYS A 50 -10.55 -11.07 5.09
N SER A 51 -11.65 -11.67 4.66
CA SER A 51 -12.47 -12.63 5.44
C SER A 51 -13.06 -12.05 6.72
N ARG A 52 -13.29 -10.73 6.75
CA ARG A 52 -13.90 -10.00 7.87
C ARG A 52 -15.40 -9.82 7.59
N TYR A 53 -16.17 -10.85 7.89
CA TYR A 53 -17.60 -10.90 7.56
C TYR A 53 -18.53 -10.19 8.57
N SER A 54 -17.99 -9.61 9.65
CA SER A 54 -18.75 -8.80 10.63
C SER A 54 -19.48 -7.64 9.98
N VAL A 55 -18.80 -6.95 9.05
CA VAL A 55 -19.31 -5.84 8.25
C VAL A 55 -20.64 -6.20 7.58
N PHE A 56 -20.72 -7.39 6.97
CA PHE A 56 -21.95 -7.86 6.33
C PHE A 56 -23.06 -8.26 7.31
N ARG A 57 -22.78 -8.46 8.60
CA ARG A 57 -23.83 -8.74 9.59
C ARG A 57 -24.50 -7.46 10.06
N ASN A 58 -23.69 -6.42 10.30
CA ASN A 58 -24.12 -5.18 10.95
C ASN A 58 -24.73 -4.18 9.97
N ILE A 59 -24.21 -4.08 8.75
CA ILE A 59 -24.70 -3.12 7.76
C ILE A 59 -26.01 -3.64 7.15
N PRO A 60 -27.11 -2.86 7.14
CA PRO A 60 -28.31 -3.21 6.41
C PRO A 60 -28.07 -3.12 4.89
N PHE A 61 -28.19 -4.26 4.19
CA PHE A 61 -28.17 -4.36 2.74
C PHE A 61 -28.97 -5.60 2.32
N SER A 62 -29.40 -5.64 1.06
CA SER A 62 -30.10 -6.79 0.47
C SER A 62 -29.14 -7.72 -0.26
N LYS A 63 -28.35 -7.15 -1.18
CA LYS A 63 -27.41 -7.90 -2.04
C LYS A 63 -26.12 -7.10 -2.25
N PHE A 64 -24.98 -7.77 -2.21
CA PHE A 64 -23.66 -7.23 -2.55
C PHE A 64 -23.04 -8.13 -3.61
N ARG A 65 -22.66 -7.59 -4.76
CA ARG A 65 -22.12 -8.34 -5.90
C ARG A 65 -20.77 -7.78 -6.34
N VAL A 66 -19.84 -8.66 -6.66
CA VAL A 66 -18.55 -8.35 -7.28
C VAL A 66 -18.45 -9.14 -8.58
N GLU A 67 -18.26 -8.45 -9.70
CA GLU A 67 -18.12 -9.04 -11.02
C GLU A 67 -16.66 -8.90 -11.48
N PHE A 68 -16.15 -9.94 -12.13
CA PHE A 68 -14.75 -10.03 -12.56
C PHE A 68 -14.63 -10.02 -14.09
N ASP A 69 -13.44 -9.67 -14.58
CA ASP A 69 -13.08 -9.62 -16.00
C ASP A 69 -13.22 -10.95 -16.76
N ASN A 70 -13.25 -12.08 -16.06
CA ASN A 70 -13.45 -13.42 -16.61
C ASN A 70 -14.92 -13.88 -16.63
N CYS A 71 -15.88 -12.95 -16.55
CA CYS A 71 -17.33 -13.22 -16.49
C CYS A 71 -17.81 -13.95 -15.22
N SER A 72 -16.93 -14.27 -14.26
CA SER A 72 -17.36 -14.80 -12.98
C SER A 72 -17.92 -13.70 -12.07
N SER A 73 -18.75 -14.08 -11.10
CA SER A 73 -19.25 -13.12 -10.10
C SER A 73 -19.44 -13.75 -8.73
N VAL A 74 -19.17 -12.98 -7.68
CA VAL A 74 -19.52 -13.33 -6.30
C VAL A 74 -20.71 -12.49 -5.86
N GLU A 75 -21.71 -13.13 -5.26
CA GLU A 75 -22.86 -12.49 -4.64
C GLU A 75 -22.92 -12.83 -3.15
N ILE A 76 -23.19 -11.84 -2.33
CA ILE A 76 -23.47 -11.97 -0.90
C ILE A 76 -24.87 -11.44 -0.65
N ALA A 77 -25.74 -12.28 -0.08
CA ALA A 77 -27.11 -11.91 0.23
C ALA A 77 -27.44 -12.22 1.70
N LYS A 78 -28.29 -11.38 2.30
CA LYS A 78 -28.89 -11.69 3.61
C LYS A 78 -30.17 -12.48 3.39
N THR A 79 -30.28 -13.61 4.08
CA THR A 79 -31.50 -14.42 4.07
C THR A 79 -32.24 -14.19 5.38
N SER A 80 -33.42 -13.59 5.33
CA SER A 80 -34.34 -13.49 6.47
C SER A 80 -35.39 -14.61 6.36
N ASN A 81 -35.20 -15.71 7.09
CA ASN A 81 -36.29 -16.67 7.25
C ASN A 81 -37.31 -16.10 8.26
N ASN A 82 -38.54 -15.86 7.79
CA ASN A 82 -39.64 -15.34 8.59
C ASN A 82 -40.26 -16.37 9.54
N ARG A 83 -39.75 -17.61 9.58
CA ARG A 83 -40.19 -18.67 10.47
C ARG A 83 -38.96 -19.41 10.99
N GLU A 84 -38.94 -19.59 12.31
CA GLU A 84 -37.96 -20.31 13.14
C GLU A 84 -36.75 -19.50 13.66
N ASN A 85 -36.55 -19.62 14.98
CA ASN A 85 -35.46 -19.19 15.85
C ASN A 85 -34.84 -17.78 15.71
N ARG A 86 -34.72 -17.07 16.85
CA ARG A 86 -34.00 -15.78 16.95
C ARG A 86 -32.55 -15.84 16.45
N ASP A 87 -31.93 -17.03 16.39
CA ASP A 87 -30.56 -17.25 15.92
C ASP A 87 -30.42 -17.25 14.38
N ASP A 88 -31.49 -17.44 13.60
CA ASP A 88 -31.45 -17.51 12.13
C ASP A 88 -31.65 -16.16 11.41
N ARG A 89 -31.92 -15.08 12.16
CA ARG A 89 -32.29 -13.76 11.58
C ARG A 89 -31.19 -13.04 10.80
N ASN A 90 -29.98 -13.58 10.69
CA ASN A 90 -28.84 -12.94 10.02
C ASN A 90 -27.92 -13.95 9.31
N LYS A 91 -28.50 -14.97 8.67
CA LYS A 91 -27.73 -15.93 7.86
C LYS A 91 -27.25 -15.25 6.57
N ILE A 92 -25.94 -15.18 6.40
CA ILE A 92 -25.31 -14.65 5.18
C ILE A 92 -25.03 -15.81 4.24
N THR A 93 -25.44 -15.67 2.99
CA THR A 93 -25.17 -16.61 1.93
C THR A 93 -24.25 -15.96 0.92
N VAL A 94 -23.14 -16.63 0.59
CA VAL A 94 -22.18 -16.25 -0.44
C VAL A 94 -22.36 -17.22 -1.61
N LYS A 95 -22.70 -16.71 -2.78
CA LYS A 95 -22.82 -17.46 -4.02
C LYS A 95 -21.69 -17.06 -4.95
N PHE A 96 -21.17 -18.01 -5.72
CA PHE A 96 -20.19 -17.78 -6.77
C PHE A 96 -20.71 -18.37 -8.07
N GLU A 97 -20.86 -17.52 -9.06
CA GLU A 97 -21.33 -17.87 -10.39
C GLU A 97 -20.13 -17.90 -11.34
N THR A 98 -19.96 -19.04 -11.99
CA THR A 98 -19.01 -19.25 -13.09
C THR A 98 -19.74 -19.93 -14.24
N ASP A 99 -19.16 -19.91 -15.44
CA ASP A 99 -19.68 -20.61 -16.62
C ASP A 99 -19.93 -22.12 -16.37
N SER A 100 -19.27 -22.70 -15.35
CA SER A 100 -19.22 -24.14 -15.13
C SER A 100 -20.20 -24.68 -14.08
N ASN A 101 -20.87 -23.82 -13.30
CA ASN A 101 -22.01 -24.05 -12.39
C ASN A 101 -21.96 -23.07 -11.19
N PRO A 102 -23.10 -22.59 -10.67
CA PRO A 102 -23.14 -21.79 -9.45
C PRO A 102 -22.84 -22.64 -8.22
N VAL A 103 -22.00 -22.14 -7.32
CA VAL A 103 -21.68 -22.76 -6.02
C VAL A 103 -22.11 -21.82 -4.90
N ASP A 104 -22.75 -22.34 -3.87
CA ASP A 104 -23.18 -21.57 -2.71
C ASP A 104 -22.46 -22.00 -1.42
N PHE A 105 -22.33 -21.05 -0.51
CA PHE A 105 -21.75 -21.24 0.82
C PHE A 105 -22.48 -20.37 1.81
N SER A 106 -22.93 -20.96 2.92
CA SER A 106 -23.54 -20.18 4.00
C SER A 106 -22.59 -20.00 5.16
N LEU A 107 -22.35 -18.74 5.52
CA LEU A 107 -21.52 -18.36 6.66
C LEU A 107 -22.27 -18.66 7.96
N LYS A 108 -21.76 -19.60 8.77
CA LYS A 108 -22.36 -19.99 10.05
C LYS A 108 -21.74 -19.20 11.19
N ARG A 109 -22.57 -18.61 12.06
CA ARG A 109 -22.08 -17.87 13.23
C ARG A 109 -21.29 -18.78 14.19
N ARG A 110 -19.95 -18.76 14.12
CA ARG A 110 -19.07 -19.40 15.12
C ARG A 110 -19.20 -18.67 16.47
N ARG A 111 -19.33 -19.43 17.56
CA ARG A 111 -19.26 -18.89 18.92
C ARG A 111 -17.79 -18.81 19.32
N MET A 112 -17.34 -17.61 19.72
CA MET A 112 -16.02 -17.46 20.33
C MET A 112 -15.98 -18.21 21.66
N ASP A 113 -14.88 -18.91 21.91
CA ASP A 113 -14.64 -19.61 23.18
C ASP A 113 -14.12 -18.66 24.27
N ALA A 114 -13.97 -19.19 25.50
CA ALA A 114 -13.52 -18.39 26.64
C ALA A 114 -12.07 -17.88 26.49
N TYR A 115 -11.22 -18.62 25.77
CA TYR A 115 -9.83 -18.25 25.54
C TYR A 115 -9.72 -17.09 24.54
N GLU A 116 -10.50 -17.14 23.46
CA GLU A 116 -10.63 -16.07 22.47
C GLU A 116 -11.23 -14.79 23.08
N LEU A 117 -12.13 -14.91 24.06
CA LEU A 117 -12.67 -13.76 24.80
C LEU A 117 -11.65 -13.12 25.74
N ASN A 118 -10.81 -13.91 26.40
CA ASN A 118 -9.76 -13.37 27.27
C ASN A 118 -8.63 -12.72 26.46
N THR A 119 -8.25 -13.31 25.32
CA THR A 119 -7.25 -12.71 24.42
C THR A 119 -7.72 -11.38 23.81
N LEU A 120 -9.04 -11.22 23.59
CA LEU A 120 -9.62 -9.92 23.23
C LEU A 120 -9.49 -8.91 24.38
N GLU A 121 -9.70 -9.33 25.62
CA GLU A 121 -9.59 -8.48 26.81
C GLU A 121 -8.16 -7.97 27.02
N ASP A 122 -7.16 -8.87 26.93
CA ASP A 122 -5.74 -8.52 26.97
C ASP A 122 -5.37 -7.51 25.87
N LEU A 123 -5.96 -7.65 24.68
CA LEU A 123 -5.72 -6.73 23.57
C LEU A 123 -6.30 -5.35 23.82
N LEU A 124 -7.55 -5.27 24.29
CA LEU A 124 -8.23 -4.03 24.62
C LEU A 124 -7.49 -3.25 25.71
N GLU A 125 -6.85 -3.96 26.65
CA GLU A 125 -5.97 -3.36 27.64
C GLU A 125 -4.64 -2.90 27.04
N ALA A 126 -4.01 -3.71 26.18
CA ALA A 126 -2.73 -3.39 25.55
C ALA A 126 -2.78 -2.17 24.62
N ILE A 127 -3.88 -1.98 23.90
CA ILE A 127 -4.12 -0.77 23.08
C ILE A 127 -4.60 0.42 23.92
N LYS A 128 -4.68 0.27 25.25
CA LYS A 128 -5.22 1.26 26.20
C LYS A 128 -6.59 1.77 25.77
N SER A 129 -7.47 0.87 25.33
CA SER A 129 -8.82 1.25 24.97
C SER A 129 -9.54 1.81 26.19
N THR A 130 -10.50 2.69 25.95
CA THR A 130 -11.40 3.18 27.00
C THR A 130 -12.44 2.13 27.39
N LEU A 131 -12.46 0.95 26.74
CA LEU A 131 -13.43 -0.09 27.00
C LEU A 131 -13.02 -0.95 28.18
N PHE A 132 -13.98 -1.27 29.05
CA PHE A 132 -13.82 -2.28 30.08
C PHE A 132 -14.99 -3.25 30.06
N ARG A 133 -14.72 -4.51 30.35
CA ARG A 133 -15.71 -5.57 30.27
C ARG A 133 -16.71 -5.44 31.42
N VAL A 134 -18.00 -5.46 31.10
CA VAL A 134 -19.12 -5.40 32.07
C VAL A 134 -19.97 -6.67 32.03
N GLY A 135 -19.68 -7.61 31.13
CA GLY A 135 -20.30 -8.91 31.08
C GLY A 135 -19.61 -9.84 30.07
N THR A 136 -20.06 -11.09 29.96
CA THR A 136 -19.39 -12.12 29.15
C THR A 136 -19.14 -11.69 27.70
N ARG A 137 -20.04 -10.88 27.12
CA ARG A 137 -19.96 -10.36 25.76
C ARG A 137 -20.35 -8.88 25.69
N LYS A 138 -20.10 -8.11 26.76
CA LYS A 138 -20.44 -6.69 26.85
C LYS A 138 -19.28 -5.89 27.44
N TRP A 139 -19.03 -4.73 26.85
CA TRP A 139 -18.05 -3.75 27.29
C TRP A 139 -18.74 -2.41 27.49
N ARG A 140 -18.18 -1.58 28.36
CA ARG A 140 -18.60 -0.19 28.54
C ARG A 140 -17.43 0.72 28.23
N ASP A 141 -17.66 1.77 27.47
CA ASP A 141 -16.68 2.83 27.23
C ASP A 141 -16.61 3.75 28.47
N ARG A 142 -15.42 3.95 29.03
CA ARG A 142 -15.18 4.82 30.20
C ARG A 142 -15.43 6.29 29.90
N THR A 143 -15.24 6.70 28.65
CA THR A 143 -15.35 8.12 28.26
C THR A 143 -16.79 8.48 27.89
N THR A 144 -17.47 7.64 27.11
CA THR A 144 -18.83 7.92 26.63
C THR A 144 -19.92 7.27 27.47
N GLY A 145 -19.58 6.29 28.31
CA GLY A 145 -20.54 5.47 29.06
C GLY A 145 -21.30 4.44 28.20
N GLU A 146 -21.02 4.38 26.90
CA GLU A 146 -21.68 3.53 25.92
C GLU A 146 -21.47 2.03 26.23
N ILE A 147 -22.52 1.22 26.11
CA ILE A 147 -22.42 -0.23 26.26
C ILE A 147 -22.32 -0.86 24.88
N LEU A 148 -21.18 -1.48 24.59
CA LEU A 148 -20.88 -2.18 23.36
C LEU A 148 -21.00 -3.69 23.56
N TYR A 149 -21.65 -4.39 22.63
CA TYR A 149 -21.67 -5.84 22.64
C TYR A 149 -20.43 -6.38 21.90
N LEU A 150 -20.11 -7.68 22.07
CA LEU A 150 -18.92 -8.26 21.43
C LEU A 150 -18.84 -7.97 19.92
N ALA A 151 -19.97 -7.97 19.22
CA ALA A 151 -19.99 -7.65 17.79
C ALA A 151 -19.50 -6.22 17.50
N ASP A 152 -19.90 -5.26 18.34
CA ASP A 152 -19.53 -3.84 18.19
C ASP A 152 -18.07 -3.61 18.62
N VAL A 153 -17.60 -4.33 19.64
CA VAL A 153 -16.20 -4.30 20.07
C VAL A 153 -15.28 -4.90 19.00
N LEU A 154 -15.67 -6.03 18.42
CA LEU A 154 -14.90 -6.64 17.33
C LEU A 154 -14.88 -5.74 16.08
N ASP A 155 -15.94 -4.95 15.83
CA ASP A 155 -15.98 -3.98 14.73
C ASP A 155 -15.12 -2.75 15.02
N ARG A 156 -15.19 -2.20 16.25
CA ARG A 156 -14.44 -1.01 16.65
C ARG A 156 -12.94 -1.24 16.73
N PHE A 157 -12.52 -2.44 17.12
CA PHE A 157 -11.12 -2.81 17.25
C PHE A 157 -10.66 -3.80 16.18
N GLU A 158 -11.43 -3.90 15.09
CA GLU A 158 -11.26 -4.88 14.01
C GLU A 158 -9.83 -4.94 13.45
N ASP A 159 -9.14 -3.80 13.35
CA ASP A 159 -7.77 -3.73 12.81
C ASP A 159 -6.70 -4.20 13.78
N PHE A 160 -7.01 -4.20 15.07
CA PHE A 160 -6.10 -4.63 16.11
C PHE A 160 -6.26 -6.12 16.42
N LEU A 161 -7.36 -6.75 16.00
CA LEU A 161 -7.63 -8.15 16.27
C LEU A 161 -6.61 -9.09 15.57
N PRO A 162 -6.10 -10.12 16.28
CA PRO A 162 -5.30 -11.17 15.67
C PRO A 162 -6.05 -11.87 14.52
N SER A 163 -5.30 -12.33 13.51
CA SER A 163 -5.83 -13.10 12.39
C SER A 163 -6.58 -14.35 12.86
N GLU A 164 -6.19 -14.93 13.98
CA GLU A 164 -6.80 -16.12 14.58
C GLU A 164 -8.23 -15.84 15.04
N ILE A 165 -8.49 -14.66 15.61
CA ILE A 165 -9.82 -14.21 16.08
C ILE A 165 -10.70 -13.76 14.91
N THR A 166 -10.10 -13.28 13.81
CA THR A 166 -10.82 -12.82 12.61
C THR A 166 -11.02 -13.90 11.54
N SER A 167 -10.20 -14.97 11.52
CA SER A 167 -10.29 -16.14 10.63
C SER A 167 -11.42 -17.08 11.06
N LEU A 168 -12.66 -16.59 11.05
CA LEU A 168 -13.73 -17.23 11.80
C LEU A 168 -14.35 -18.47 11.18
N GLU A 169 -14.06 -18.89 9.94
CA GLU A 169 -14.71 -20.05 9.32
C GLU A 169 -13.77 -20.79 8.33
N GLU A 170 -13.87 -22.13 8.26
CA GLU A 170 -13.30 -22.92 7.16
C GLU A 170 -13.98 -22.52 5.86
N SER A 171 -13.39 -21.55 5.16
CA SER A 171 -13.88 -21.14 3.85
C SER A 171 -13.64 -22.25 2.81
N PRO A 172 -14.60 -22.49 1.90
CA PRO A 172 -14.43 -23.39 0.77
C PRO A 172 -13.16 -23.07 -0.03
N LYS A 173 -12.56 -24.09 -0.65
CA LYS A 173 -11.35 -23.93 -1.48
C LYS A 173 -11.50 -22.83 -2.54
N TRP A 174 -12.67 -22.71 -3.15
CA TRP A 174 -12.93 -21.69 -4.17
C TRP A 174 -12.86 -20.26 -3.61
N ILE A 175 -13.37 -20.00 -2.39
CA ILE A 175 -13.27 -18.70 -1.73
C ILE A 175 -11.80 -18.38 -1.44
N LYS A 176 -11.05 -19.36 -0.94
CA LYS A 176 -9.62 -19.20 -0.63
C LYS A 176 -8.82 -18.87 -1.89
N ASN A 177 -9.07 -19.59 -2.99
CA ASN A 177 -8.41 -19.36 -4.26
C ASN A 177 -8.73 -17.95 -4.80
N LEU A 178 -10.01 -17.58 -4.84
CA LEU A 178 -10.44 -16.25 -5.30
C LEU A 178 -9.80 -15.11 -4.50
N LYS A 179 -9.71 -15.25 -3.18
CA LYS A 179 -9.06 -14.25 -2.30
C LYS A 179 -7.54 -14.25 -2.41
N SER A 180 -6.94 -15.35 -2.86
CA SER A 180 -5.49 -15.41 -3.10
C SER A 180 -5.10 -14.81 -4.46
N GLU A 181 -6.01 -14.81 -5.42
CA GLU A 181 -5.80 -14.24 -6.76
C GLU A 181 -5.92 -12.71 -6.77
N ILE A 182 -6.74 -12.13 -5.88
CA ILE A 182 -6.95 -10.68 -5.81
C ILE A 182 -6.54 -10.19 -4.43
N ASP A 183 -5.43 -9.46 -4.36
CA ASP A 183 -5.06 -8.75 -3.13
C ASP A 183 -5.79 -7.41 -3.07
N VAL A 184 -6.45 -7.17 -1.95
CA VAL A 184 -7.16 -5.92 -1.67
C VAL A 184 -6.52 -5.26 -0.47
N ARG A 185 -6.28 -3.96 -0.52
CA ARG A 185 -5.75 -3.19 0.61
C ARG A 185 -6.56 -1.94 0.85
N LEU A 186 -7.11 -1.78 2.06
CA LEU A 186 -7.77 -0.56 2.49
C LEU A 186 -6.79 0.37 3.20
N ILE A 187 -6.64 1.58 2.67
CA ILE A 187 -5.90 2.67 3.28
C ILE A 187 -6.90 3.60 3.97
N LYS A 188 -6.86 3.61 5.30
CA LYS A 188 -7.72 4.44 6.13
C LYS A 188 -7.16 5.85 6.33
N THR A 189 -8.00 6.72 6.84
CA THR A 189 -7.66 8.08 7.30
C THR A 189 -6.68 8.05 8.47
N GLU A 190 -6.92 7.21 9.48
CA GLU A 190 -6.05 7.05 10.66
C GLU A 190 -4.85 6.11 10.38
N ARG A 191 -3.80 6.61 9.71
CA ARG A 191 -2.63 5.80 9.27
C ARG A 191 -1.29 6.13 9.94
N LEU A 192 -1.22 7.14 10.80
CA LEU A 192 0.05 7.60 11.41
C LEU A 192 0.53 6.75 12.59
N VAL A 193 -0.28 5.82 13.06
CA VAL A 193 -0.01 5.05 14.28
C VAL A 193 0.04 3.56 13.97
N ASN A 194 1.17 2.91 14.29
CA ASN A 194 1.35 1.47 14.18
C ASN A 194 1.48 0.82 15.57
N PHE A 195 0.90 -0.36 15.73
CA PHE A 195 1.00 -1.15 16.95
C PHE A 195 1.83 -2.42 16.68
N VAL A 196 2.92 -2.60 17.43
CA VAL A 196 3.78 -3.79 17.31
C VAL A 196 3.63 -4.65 18.56
N ARG A 197 3.20 -5.90 18.37
CA ARG A 197 3.10 -6.91 19.42
C ARG A 197 4.51 -7.49 19.64
N ASN A 198 5.13 -7.22 20.80
CA ASN A 198 6.39 -7.86 21.16
C ASN A 198 6.14 -9.35 21.40
N ARG A 199 6.56 -10.21 20.45
CA ARG A 199 6.48 -11.67 20.59
C ARG A 199 7.66 -12.28 21.37
N SER A 200 8.63 -11.45 21.80
CA SER A 200 9.79 -11.90 22.55
C SER A 200 9.61 -11.64 24.04
N SER A 201 9.09 -12.62 24.78
CA SER A 201 9.43 -13.03 26.15
C SER A 201 8.30 -13.87 26.75
N GLN A 202 8.63 -15.00 27.38
CA GLN A 202 7.74 -15.82 28.23
C GLN A 202 7.27 -15.09 29.52
N SER A 203 7.05 -13.77 29.46
CA SER A 203 6.58 -12.98 30.59
C SER A 203 5.12 -12.61 30.39
N TYR A 204 4.30 -12.85 31.40
CA TYR A 204 2.85 -12.63 31.46
C TYR A 204 2.39 -11.15 31.28
N ASN A 205 3.27 -10.24 30.86
CA ASN A 205 2.96 -8.83 30.61
C ASN A 205 3.47 -8.42 29.22
N ALA A 206 2.69 -8.74 28.18
CA ALA A 206 2.94 -8.24 26.83
C ALA A 206 2.51 -6.77 26.72
N THR A 207 3.39 -5.84 27.09
CA THR A 207 3.17 -4.41 26.81
C THR A 207 3.36 -4.14 25.32
N GLY A 208 2.25 -3.96 24.61
CA GLY A 208 2.29 -3.41 23.25
C GLY A 208 2.77 -1.96 23.28
N SER A 209 3.62 -1.59 22.33
CA SER A 209 4.08 -0.21 22.19
C SER A 209 3.58 0.37 20.88
N THR A 210 2.99 1.55 21.00
CA THR A 210 2.52 2.38 19.90
C THR A 210 3.71 3.15 19.33
N PHE A 211 3.94 3.05 18.02
CA PHE A 211 5.02 3.79 17.35
C PHE A 211 4.50 4.57 16.14
N PRO A 212 5.09 5.74 15.83
CA PRO A 212 4.78 6.48 14.62
C PRO A 212 5.07 5.64 13.36
N THR A 213 4.08 5.50 12.48
CA THR A 213 4.18 4.73 11.23
C THR A 213 5.32 5.21 10.35
N VAL A 214 5.54 6.52 10.28
CA VAL A 214 6.63 7.14 9.50
C VAL A 214 8.02 6.64 9.91
N LEU A 215 8.25 6.40 11.21
CA LEU A 215 9.53 5.88 11.70
C LEU A 215 9.68 4.39 11.35
N ALA A 216 8.59 3.62 11.39
CA ALA A 216 8.60 2.23 10.98
C ALA A 216 8.98 2.12 9.49
N TYR A 217 8.36 2.92 8.63
CA TYR A 217 8.63 2.95 7.19
C TYR A 217 10.06 3.44 6.87
N SER A 218 10.58 4.41 7.63
CA SER A 218 11.98 4.82 7.52
C SER A 218 12.92 3.63 7.78
N LYS A 219 12.70 2.88 8.86
CA LYS A 219 13.53 1.71 9.20
C LYS A 219 13.43 0.61 8.14
N GLU A 220 12.25 0.41 7.58
CA GLU A 220 12.01 -0.60 6.54
C GLU A 220 12.72 -0.25 5.23
N ILE A 221 12.68 1.01 4.77
CA ILE A 221 13.48 1.43 3.61
C ILE A 221 14.98 1.28 3.88
N ALA A 222 15.44 1.65 5.07
CA ALA A 222 16.86 1.48 5.42
C ALA A 222 17.28 0.02 5.29
N LYS A 223 16.42 -0.91 5.76
CA LYS A 223 16.64 -2.35 5.61
C LYS A 223 16.64 -2.76 4.13
N LEU A 224 15.62 -2.38 3.37
CA LEU A 224 15.51 -2.71 1.94
C LEU A 224 16.72 -2.24 1.14
N MET A 225 17.22 -1.03 1.41
CA MET A 225 18.43 -0.50 0.79
C MET A 225 19.65 -1.34 1.16
N ARG A 226 19.84 -1.67 2.45
CA ARG A 226 20.97 -2.53 2.89
C ARG A 226 20.96 -3.90 2.22
N ASP A 227 19.78 -4.51 2.09
CA ASP A 227 19.62 -5.80 1.41
C ASP A 227 20.07 -5.68 -0.06
N LYS A 228 19.69 -4.60 -0.75
CA LYS A 228 20.12 -4.32 -2.12
C LYS A 228 21.62 -3.99 -2.26
N PHE A 229 22.21 -3.27 -1.31
CA PHE A 229 23.66 -3.06 -1.26
C PHE A 229 24.42 -4.38 -1.05
N THR A 230 23.86 -5.31 -0.28
CA THR A 230 24.45 -6.63 -0.07
C THR A 230 24.42 -7.44 -1.37
N GLU A 231 23.27 -7.47 -2.05
CA GLU A 231 23.11 -8.10 -3.37
C GLU A 231 24.11 -7.52 -4.39
N TYR A 232 24.20 -6.19 -4.48
CA TYR A 232 25.20 -5.49 -5.30
C TYR A 232 26.64 -5.94 -4.97
N GLY A 233 27.00 -6.01 -3.69
CA GLY A 233 28.32 -6.44 -3.24
C GLY A 233 28.66 -7.87 -3.67
N THR A 234 27.72 -8.81 -3.54
CA THR A 234 27.91 -10.20 -3.97
C THR A 234 28.11 -10.32 -5.48
N ILE A 235 27.32 -9.59 -6.26
CA ILE A 235 27.46 -9.56 -7.73
C ILE A 235 28.79 -8.93 -8.11
N SER A 236 29.20 -7.83 -7.49
CA SER A 236 30.49 -7.20 -7.75
C SER A 236 31.65 -8.18 -7.55
N GLN A 237 31.71 -8.84 -6.38
CA GLN A 237 32.77 -9.80 -6.07
C GLN A 237 32.85 -10.95 -7.09
N SER A 238 31.69 -11.46 -7.54
CA SER A 238 31.64 -12.53 -8.53
C SER A 238 32.16 -12.09 -9.92
N LEU A 239 31.81 -10.88 -10.34
CA LEU A 239 32.21 -10.32 -11.62
C LEU A 239 33.70 -9.94 -11.60
N ASP A 240 34.16 -9.31 -10.52
CA ASP A 240 35.55 -8.88 -10.36
C ASP A 240 36.50 -10.09 -10.34
N ARG A 241 36.13 -11.21 -9.70
CA ARG A 241 36.91 -12.46 -9.72
C ARG A 241 37.07 -13.05 -11.12
N THR A 242 36.05 -12.91 -11.97
CA THR A 242 36.04 -13.47 -13.33
C THR A 242 36.49 -12.47 -14.39
N PHE A 243 36.81 -11.22 -14.00
CA PHE A 243 37.14 -10.14 -14.92
C PHE A 243 38.34 -10.46 -15.84
N PRO A 244 39.52 -10.90 -15.33
CA PRO A 244 40.67 -11.16 -16.20
C PRO A 244 40.39 -12.24 -17.25
N VAL A 245 39.68 -13.30 -16.85
CA VAL A 245 39.30 -14.40 -17.74
C VAL A 245 38.34 -13.91 -18.82
N ARG A 246 37.41 -13.00 -18.49
CA ARG A 246 36.45 -12.45 -19.45
C ARG A 246 37.09 -11.47 -20.42
N VAL A 247 38.00 -10.61 -19.97
CA VAL A 247 38.79 -9.74 -20.86
C VAL A 247 39.57 -10.56 -21.89
N VAL A 248 40.18 -11.67 -21.47
CA VAL A 248 40.96 -12.55 -22.36
C VAL A 248 40.05 -13.41 -23.27
N LYS A 249 38.92 -13.92 -22.76
CA LYS A 249 38.00 -14.79 -23.51
C LYS A 249 37.03 -14.06 -24.44
N GLN A 250 36.87 -12.74 -24.34
CA GLN A 250 35.97 -11.96 -25.19
C GLN A 250 36.56 -11.82 -26.60
N GLN A 251 36.63 -12.95 -27.31
CA GLN A 251 36.88 -13.01 -28.74
C GLN A 251 35.55 -12.67 -29.45
N SER A 252 35.39 -11.40 -29.80
CA SER A 252 34.64 -10.95 -30.98
C SER A 252 33.22 -11.52 -31.17
N SER A 253 32.24 -11.09 -30.37
CA SER A 253 30.82 -11.37 -30.67
C SER A 253 29.96 -10.12 -30.90
N LYS A 254 30.38 -8.93 -30.45
CA LYS A 254 29.68 -7.66 -30.71
C LYS A 254 30.70 -6.53 -30.92
N LYS A 255 30.92 -6.13 -32.18
CA LYS A 255 31.71 -4.92 -32.50
C LYS A 255 30.78 -3.71 -32.39
N TRP A 256 30.76 -3.06 -31.23
CA TRP A 256 30.19 -1.71 -31.16
C TRP A 256 31.11 -0.74 -31.88
N THR A 257 30.51 0.19 -32.61
CA THR A 257 31.23 1.36 -33.11
C THR A 257 31.67 2.23 -31.93
N ASP A 258 32.67 3.08 -32.13
CA ASP A 258 33.15 3.98 -31.07
C ASP A 258 32.07 4.96 -30.61
N GLU A 259 31.17 5.31 -31.50
CA GLU A 259 30.01 6.16 -31.23
C GLU A 259 28.97 5.44 -30.35
N GLU A 260 28.66 4.17 -30.66
CA GLU A 260 27.81 3.33 -29.80
C GLU A 260 28.43 3.13 -28.41
N LEU A 261 29.74 2.90 -28.32
CA LEU A 261 30.43 2.73 -27.05
C LEU A 261 30.33 4.00 -26.19
N ARG A 262 30.58 5.17 -26.79
CA ARG A 262 30.42 6.48 -26.13
C ARG A 262 28.99 6.70 -25.64
N HIS A 263 28.01 6.36 -26.47
CA HIS A 263 26.60 6.45 -26.08
C HIS A 263 26.30 5.56 -24.86
N GLN A 264 26.77 4.32 -24.84
CA GLN A 264 26.53 3.39 -23.72
C GLN A 264 27.23 3.82 -22.42
N LEU A 265 28.41 4.44 -22.51
CA LEU A 265 29.10 5.04 -21.35
C LEU A 265 28.31 6.21 -20.78
N ASN A 266 27.84 7.12 -21.64
CA ASN A 266 27.01 8.25 -21.21
C ASN A 266 25.70 7.79 -20.53
N GLU A 267 25.04 6.77 -21.08
CA GLU A 267 23.84 6.18 -20.44
C GLU A 267 24.13 5.55 -19.08
N LEU A 268 25.32 4.98 -18.90
CA LEU A 268 25.77 4.45 -17.61
C LEU A 268 25.98 5.59 -16.61
N ASP A 269 26.62 6.68 -17.02
CA ASP A 269 26.84 7.84 -16.15
C ASP A 269 25.53 8.48 -15.70
N LYS A 270 24.58 8.68 -16.64
CA LYS A 270 23.21 9.11 -16.29
C LYS A 270 22.53 8.17 -15.28
N THR A 271 22.76 6.86 -15.41
CA THR A 271 22.21 5.87 -14.47
C THR A 271 22.86 6.00 -13.09
N ARG A 272 24.17 6.24 -13.03
CA ARG A 272 24.88 6.50 -11.77
C ARG A 272 24.39 7.77 -11.11
N ASP A 273 24.21 8.86 -11.87
CA ASP A 273 23.70 10.12 -11.33
C ASP A 273 22.32 9.95 -10.71
N ARG A 274 21.39 9.26 -11.38
CA ARG A 274 20.07 8.95 -10.82
C ARG A 274 20.16 8.17 -9.50
N LEU A 275 21.02 7.15 -9.43
CA LEU A 275 21.22 6.36 -8.22
C LEU A 275 21.86 7.18 -7.08
N ILE A 276 22.76 8.09 -7.41
CA ILE A 276 23.37 9.02 -6.44
C ILE A 276 22.30 9.98 -5.88
N GLU A 277 21.44 10.53 -6.73
CA GLU A 277 20.40 11.48 -6.32
C GLU A 277 19.44 10.89 -5.28
N VAL A 278 19.10 9.61 -5.39
CA VAL A 278 18.23 8.89 -4.46
C VAL A 278 18.99 8.22 -3.29
N GLY A 279 20.31 8.42 -3.18
CA GLY A 279 21.12 7.88 -2.08
C GLY A 279 21.45 6.38 -2.18
N LEU A 280 21.34 5.79 -3.37
CA LEU A 280 21.72 4.39 -3.65
C LEU A 280 23.18 4.24 -4.12
N LEU A 281 23.90 5.34 -4.35
CA LEU A 281 25.33 5.36 -4.59
C LEU A 281 25.96 6.58 -3.89
N ASN A 282 27.22 6.45 -3.48
CA ASN A 282 27.98 7.58 -2.96
C ASN A 282 28.44 8.47 -4.12
N LYS A 283 28.52 9.78 -3.87
CA LYS A 283 29.24 10.73 -4.73
C LYS A 283 30.74 10.48 -4.55
N ASP A 284 31.30 9.43 -5.15
CA ASP A 284 32.76 9.31 -5.21
C ASP A 284 33.35 10.45 -6.05
N GLU A 285 34.50 10.97 -5.63
CA GLU A 285 35.15 12.21 -6.13
C GLU A 285 35.69 12.10 -7.57
N ASN A 286 35.69 10.91 -8.18
CA ASN A 286 36.18 10.71 -9.55
C ASN A 286 35.08 10.94 -10.60
N ARG A 287 34.56 12.17 -10.68
CA ARG A 287 33.79 12.66 -11.84
C ARG A 287 34.66 12.93 -13.08
N ASP A 288 35.98 12.80 -12.94
CA ASP A 288 36.97 13.13 -13.97
C ASP A 288 37.13 12.08 -15.07
N PHE A 289 36.28 11.04 -15.12
CA PHE A 289 36.23 10.16 -16.29
C PHE A 289 35.45 10.82 -17.45
N GLN A 290 35.76 12.09 -17.77
CA GLN A 290 35.43 12.66 -19.07
C GLN A 290 36.30 11.95 -20.11
N PHE A 291 35.76 10.87 -20.67
CA PHE A 291 36.41 10.08 -21.72
C PHE A 291 36.61 10.97 -22.96
N GLN A 292 37.76 11.64 -23.06
CA GLN A 292 38.29 12.18 -24.31
C GLN A 292 39.55 11.41 -24.70
N PRO A 293 39.44 10.33 -25.49
CA PRO A 293 40.61 9.79 -26.16
C PRO A 293 40.47 10.03 -27.65
N GLU A 294 41.42 10.77 -28.20
CA GLU A 294 41.90 10.48 -29.53
C GLU A 294 42.31 8.98 -29.60
N ALA A 295 41.53 8.17 -30.31
CA ALA A 295 41.76 6.74 -30.65
C ALA A 295 41.83 5.70 -29.49
N ILE A 296 40.69 5.27 -28.95
CA ILE A 296 40.03 4.00 -29.35
C ILE A 296 40.87 2.74 -29.67
N ASP A 297 41.99 2.40 -29.02
CA ASP A 297 42.72 1.15 -29.35
C ASP A 297 41.86 -0.12 -29.12
N GLU A 298 42.13 -1.19 -29.87
CA GLU A 298 41.29 -2.40 -29.83
C GLU A 298 41.33 -3.11 -28.47
N THR A 299 42.40 -2.93 -27.71
CA THR A 299 42.57 -3.49 -26.36
C THR A 299 41.71 -2.75 -25.33
N THR A 300 41.77 -1.42 -25.33
CA THR A 300 40.93 -0.57 -24.46
C THR A 300 39.46 -0.79 -24.79
N ARG A 301 39.09 -0.93 -26.07
CA ARG A 301 37.71 -1.24 -26.46
C ARG A 301 37.22 -2.53 -25.80
N LYS A 302 38.02 -3.61 -25.79
CA LYS A 302 37.65 -4.87 -25.14
C LYS A 302 37.47 -4.72 -23.63
N ILE A 303 38.38 -4.01 -22.96
CA ILE A 303 38.30 -3.75 -21.52
C ILE A 303 37.03 -2.97 -21.17
N LEU A 304 36.72 -1.93 -21.95
CA LEU A 304 35.53 -1.10 -21.76
C LEU A 304 34.23 -1.88 -21.98
N LEU A 305 34.20 -2.81 -22.94
CA LEU A 305 33.03 -3.67 -23.15
C LEU A 305 32.75 -4.57 -21.94
N VAL A 306 33.77 -5.25 -21.39
CA VAL A 306 33.61 -6.04 -20.16
C VAL A 306 33.13 -5.15 -19.01
N TYR A 307 33.77 -3.99 -18.83
CA TYR A 307 33.42 -3.04 -17.78
C TYR A 307 31.97 -2.56 -17.90
N LEU A 308 31.52 -2.19 -19.11
CA LEU A 308 30.14 -1.75 -19.36
C LEU A 308 29.13 -2.84 -19.04
N GLU A 309 29.37 -4.08 -19.50
CA GLU A 309 28.49 -5.21 -19.19
C GLU A 309 28.42 -5.49 -17.69
N ASP A 310 29.56 -5.42 -17.01
CA ASP A 310 29.65 -5.65 -15.57
C ASP A 310 28.92 -4.58 -14.79
N MET A 311 29.17 -3.31 -15.10
CA MET A 311 28.51 -2.21 -14.43
C MET A 311 27.01 -2.21 -14.67
N LYS A 312 26.55 -2.50 -15.89
CA LYS A 312 25.11 -2.66 -16.16
C LYS A 312 24.50 -3.75 -15.29
N LYS A 313 25.15 -4.92 -15.18
CA LYS A 313 24.68 -6.01 -14.32
C LYS A 313 24.67 -5.62 -12.84
N LYS A 314 25.74 -4.97 -12.35
CA LYS A 314 25.85 -4.49 -10.97
C LYS A 314 24.75 -3.47 -10.65
N LEU A 315 24.58 -2.44 -11.48
CA LEU A 315 23.62 -1.36 -11.25
C LEU A 315 22.16 -1.81 -11.44
N ASN A 316 21.89 -2.83 -12.25
CA ASN A 316 20.54 -3.34 -12.48
C ASN A 316 19.85 -3.86 -11.20
N VAL A 317 20.63 -4.26 -10.19
CA VAL A 317 20.14 -4.64 -8.84
C VAL A 317 19.26 -3.54 -8.24
N PHE A 318 19.60 -2.28 -8.51
CA PHE A 318 18.90 -1.12 -7.96
C PHE A 318 17.76 -0.62 -8.84
N SER A 319 17.54 -1.18 -10.03
CA SER A 319 16.62 -0.60 -11.03
C SER A 319 15.17 -0.45 -10.55
N ASP A 320 14.62 -1.44 -9.85
CA ASP A 320 13.24 -1.39 -9.34
C ASP A 320 13.13 -0.43 -8.14
N ILE A 321 14.03 -0.54 -7.16
CA ILE A 321 14.03 0.32 -5.98
C ILE A 321 14.31 1.79 -6.34
N GLU A 322 15.18 2.05 -7.31
CA GLU A 322 15.49 3.40 -7.79
C GLU A 322 14.25 4.09 -8.34
N LYS A 323 13.49 3.43 -9.22
CA LYS A 323 12.26 4.01 -9.78
C LYS A 323 11.25 4.37 -8.70
N ARG A 324 11.04 3.47 -7.72
CA ARG A 324 10.10 3.68 -6.61
C ARG A 324 10.56 4.81 -5.68
N LEU A 325 11.83 4.82 -5.31
CA LEU A 325 12.42 5.88 -4.46
C LEU A 325 12.42 7.23 -5.17
N SER A 326 12.76 7.27 -6.45
CA SER A 326 12.77 8.48 -7.27
C SER A 326 11.37 9.08 -7.37
N LEU A 327 10.35 8.26 -7.64
CA LEU A 327 8.96 8.70 -7.68
C LEU A 327 8.50 9.22 -6.31
N LEU A 328 8.74 8.47 -5.23
CA LEU A 328 8.39 8.89 -3.88
C LEU A 328 9.07 10.22 -3.51
N ARG A 329 10.38 10.33 -3.74
CA ARG A 329 11.15 11.55 -3.48
C ARG A 329 10.60 12.74 -4.25
N ARG A 330 10.31 12.58 -5.54
CA ARG A 330 9.79 13.67 -6.37
C ARG A 330 8.43 14.17 -5.86
N ILE A 331 7.49 13.25 -5.63
CA ILE A 331 6.14 13.61 -5.15
C ILE A 331 6.23 14.32 -3.80
N ILE A 332 6.97 13.76 -2.85
CA ILE A 332 7.08 14.33 -1.51
C ILE A 332 7.83 15.65 -1.53
N ASN A 333 8.99 15.75 -2.19
CA ASN A 333 9.76 17.00 -2.24
C ASN A 333 8.98 18.13 -2.90
N LYS A 334 8.20 17.85 -3.95
CA LYS A 334 7.33 18.85 -4.57
C LYS A 334 6.32 19.42 -3.57
N LYS A 335 5.73 18.57 -2.73
CA LYS A 335 4.75 18.98 -1.71
C LYS A 335 5.41 19.71 -0.53
N ILE A 336 6.52 19.21 0.00
CA ILE A 336 7.16 19.79 1.21
C ILE A 336 8.09 20.98 0.91
N ALA A 337 8.41 21.24 -0.36
CA ALA A 337 9.26 22.37 -0.77
C ALA A 337 8.75 23.73 -0.25
N TYR A 338 7.43 23.92 -0.17
CA TYR A 338 6.83 25.15 0.39
C TYR A 338 7.19 25.39 1.86
N SER A 339 7.56 24.34 2.59
CA SER A 339 8.02 24.40 3.97
C SER A 339 9.55 24.44 4.10
N TYR A 340 10.27 24.65 2.98
CA TYR A 340 11.74 24.67 2.91
C TYR A 340 12.39 23.39 3.43
N LYS A 341 11.76 22.25 3.21
CA LYS A 341 12.29 20.93 3.56
C LYS A 341 12.65 20.15 2.31
N GLU A 342 13.65 19.28 2.43
CA GLU A 342 13.97 18.27 1.43
C GLU A 342 14.07 16.90 2.09
N MET A 343 13.60 15.89 1.36
CA MET A 343 13.70 14.48 1.68
C MET A 343 14.67 13.77 0.74
N ASN A 344 15.51 12.93 1.33
CA ASN A 344 16.35 11.95 0.64
C ASN A 344 16.38 10.63 1.41
N PHE A 345 17.17 9.66 0.94
CA PHE A 345 17.29 8.34 1.54
C PHE A 345 18.74 7.99 1.92
N SER A 346 18.89 7.12 2.90
CA SER A 346 20.17 6.54 3.32
C SER A 346 19.98 5.11 3.81
N LYS A 347 20.95 4.24 3.52
CA LYS A 347 20.95 2.83 3.99
C LYS A 347 21.05 2.70 5.52
N GLU A 348 21.54 3.72 6.21
CA GLU A 348 21.65 3.76 7.66
C GLU A 348 20.32 4.16 8.32
N LYS A 349 19.72 5.28 7.87
CA LYS A 349 18.58 5.91 8.55
C LYS A 349 17.23 5.71 7.86
N GLY A 350 17.24 5.41 6.56
CA GLY A 350 16.04 5.41 5.73
C GLY A 350 15.75 6.82 5.24
N PHE A 351 14.65 7.41 5.70
CA PHE A 351 14.31 8.80 5.40
C PHE A 351 15.30 9.76 6.06
N VAL A 352 15.90 10.63 5.25
CA VAL A 352 16.75 11.73 5.68
C VAL A 352 16.04 13.02 5.29
N LEU A 353 15.65 13.80 6.29
CA LEU A 353 14.98 15.07 6.10
C LEU A 353 15.90 16.21 6.53
N THR A 354 15.94 17.26 5.72
CA THR A 354 16.76 18.44 5.95
C THR A 354 15.94 19.71 5.76
N SER A 355 16.13 20.68 6.65
CA SER A 355 15.64 22.05 6.46
C SER A 355 16.66 22.81 5.61
N CYS A 356 16.21 23.32 4.46
CA CYS A 356 17.01 24.13 3.54
C CYS A 356 17.17 25.58 4.02
N TYR A 357 16.46 25.97 5.08
CA TYR A 357 16.57 27.30 5.68
C TYR A 357 17.11 27.20 7.12
N HIS A 358 18.19 27.93 7.38
CA HIS A 358 18.72 28.17 8.72
C HIS A 358 19.13 29.65 8.85
N PRO A 359 18.50 30.44 9.74
CA PRO A 359 18.79 31.87 9.89
C PRO A 359 20.25 32.17 10.28
N SER A 360 20.92 31.24 10.95
CA SER A 360 22.22 31.45 11.61
C SER A 360 23.39 30.72 10.96
N SER A 361 23.19 29.96 9.89
CA SER A 361 24.25 29.29 9.10
C SER A 361 23.66 28.73 7.79
N PRO A 362 23.75 29.46 6.67
CA PRO A 362 23.23 29.02 5.37
C PRO A 362 23.90 27.75 4.81
N SER A 363 25.02 27.33 5.40
CA SER A 363 25.89 26.25 4.91
C SER A 363 25.68 24.89 5.60
N ASP A 364 24.87 24.79 6.67
CA ASP A 364 24.60 23.50 7.33
C ASP A 364 23.09 23.24 7.45
N PRO A 365 22.51 22.38 6.59
CA PRO A 365 21.09 22.07 6.64
C PRO A 365 20.76 21.30 7.91
N LYS A 366 19.82 21.83 8.71
CA LYS A 366 19.38 21.19 9.95
C LYS A 366 18.69 19.86 9.62
N LYS A 367 19.23 18.76 10.15
CA LYS A 367 18.62 17.42 10.05
C LYS A 367 17.36 17.36 10.92
N LEU A 368 16.28 16.83 10.34
CA LEU A 368 14.98 16.67 10.98
C LEU A 368 14.68 15.17 11.19
N SER A 369 13.95 14.86 12.26
CA SER A 369 13.33 13.55 12.42
C SER A 369 12.13 13.42 11.48
N PRO A 370 11.80 12.21 10.96
CA PRO A 370 10.55 11.99 10.24
C PRO A 370 9.28 12.36 11.02
N THR A 371 9.35 12.38 12.36
CA THR A 371 8.26 12.84 13.23
C THR A 371 8.13 14.35 13.31
N ASP A 372 9.11 15.11 12.84
CA ASP A 372 9.09 16.59 12.86
C ASP A 372 8.36 17.16 11.63
N LEU A 373 7.95 16.30 10.70
CA LEU A 373 7.03 16.65 9.62
C LEU A 373 5.65 17.00 10.19
N SER A 374 4.90 17.87 9.50
CA SER A 374 3.50 18.13 9.86
C SER A 374 2.65 16.87 9.68
N SER A 375 1.51 16.77 10.36
CA SER A 375 0.63 15.59 10.24
C SER A 375 0.24 15.33 8.77
N GLY A 376 -0.09 16.38 8.01
CA GLY A 376 -0.38 16.27 6.57
C GLY A 376 0.80 15.73 5.75
N GLU A 377 2.01 16.23 6.01
CA GLU A 377 3.25 15.73 5.36
C GLU A 377 3.49 14.24 5.69
N GLN A 378 3.29 13.85 6.94
CA GLN A 378 3.42 12.45 7.36
C GLN A 378 2.35 11.57 6.71
N HIS A 379 1.11 12.04 6.61
CA HIS A 379 0.00 11.28 5.99
C HIS A 379 0.26 10.99 4.52
N GLU A 380 0.82 11.96 3.78
CA GLU A 380 1.21 11.80 2.37
C GLU A 380 2.39 10.84 2.22
N LEU A 381 3.43 11.02 3.02
CA LEU A 381 4.61 10.15 3.00
C LEU A 381 4.22 8.70 3.28
N VAL A 382 3.39 8.48 4.31
CA VAL A 382 2.88 7.14 4.68
C VAL A 382 2.03 6.55 3.54
N LEU A 383 1.11 7.34 2.97
CA LEU A 383 0.24 6.89 1.88
C LEU A 383 1.03 6.44 0.65
N PHE A 384 1.87 7.31 0.10
CA PHE A 384 2.60 6.98 -1.12
C PHE A 384 3.66 5.91 -0.90
N TYR A 385 4.25 5.87 0.30
CA TYR A 385 5.10 4.75 0.69
C TYR A 385 4.35 3.42 0.65
N GLU A 386 3.12 3.37 1.19
CA GLU A 386 2.32 2.15 1.17
C GLU A 386 2.05 1.69 -0.27
N LEU A 387 1.59 2.61 -1.11
CA LEU A 387 1.30 2.30 -2.51
C LEU A 387 2.55 1.78 -3.25
N LEU A 388 3.72 2.39 -3.03
CA LEU A 388 4.93 2.04 -3.75
C LEU A 388 5.67 0.82 -3.22
N PHE A 389 5.63 0.55 -1.91
CA PHE A 389 6.49 -0.46 -1.28
C PHE A 389 5.74 -1.57 -0.55
N LYS A 390 4.44 -1.41 -0.28
CA LYS A 390 3.65 -2.36 0.52
C LYS A 390 2.54 -3.06 -0.23
N VAL A 391 2.18 -2.56 -1.41
CA VAL A 391 1.15 -3.15 -2.27
C VAL A 391 1.82 -4.01 -3.34
N LYS A 392 1.23 -5.18 -3.62
CA LYS A 392 1.69 -6.06 -4.70
C LYS A 392 1.15 -5.57 -6.04
N PRO A 393 1.83 -5.84 -7.17
CA PRO A 393 1.25 -5.66 -8.49
C PRO A 393 -0.12 -6.35 -8.61
N ASP A 394 -0.98 -5.80 -9.46
CA ASP A 394 -2.35 -6.22 -9.73
C ASP A 394 -3.30 -6.21 -8.51
N SER A 395 -2.97 -5.43 -7.46
CA SER A 395 -3.85 -5.29 -6.29
C SER A 395 -4.88 -4.17 -6.46
N LEU A 396 -6.05 -4.34 -5.83
CA LEU A 396 -7.04 -3.28 -5.66
C LEU A 396 -6.77 -2.52 -4.35
N VAL A 397 -6.42 -1.25 -4.46
CA VAL A 397 -6.27 -0.34 -3.34
C VAL A 397 -7.55 0.47 -3.15
N LEU A 398 -8.06 0.45 -1.92
CA LEU A 398 -9.21 1.22 -1.48
C LEU A 398 -8.70 2.42 -0.68
N ILE A 399 -9.05 3.64 -1.08
CA ILE A 399 -8.64 4.88 -0.38
C ILE A 399 -9.89 5.62 0.08
N ASP A 400 -10.01 5.83 1.39
CA ASP A 400 -11.14 6.57 1.97
C ASP A 400 -10.70 7.96 2.43
N GLU A 401 -11.47 8.98 2.04
CA GLU A 401 -11.30 10.40 2.38
C GLU A 401 -9.83 10.88 2.40
N PRO A 402 -9.09 10.74 1.28
CA PRO A 402 -7.70 11.16 1.23
C PRO A 402 -7.49 12.65 1.51
N GLU A 403 -8.50 13.49 1.33
CA GLU A 403 -8.47 14.93 1.60
C GLU A 403 -8.32 15.30 3.09
N LEU A 404 -8.69 14.40 4.01
CA LEU A 404 -8.60 14.66 5.45
C LEU A 404 -7.14 14.72 5.88
N SER A 405 -6.60 15.95 5.94
CA SER A 405 -5.22 16.37 6.26
C SER A 405 -4.41 16.95 5.09
N LEU A 406 -5.01 17.10 3.90
CA LEU A 406 -4.34 17.70 2.74
C LEU A 406 -4.67 19.17 2.57
N HIS A 407 -3.62 19.99 2.43
CA HIS A 407 -3.77 21.36 1.94
C HIS A 407 -4.36 21.35 0.52
N VAL A 408 -5.23 22.31 0.20
CA VAL A 408 -5.97 22.38 -1.08
C VAL A 408 -5.05 22.25 -2.29
N GLY A 409 -3.92 22.96 -2.29
CA GLY A 409 -2.93 22.87 -3.38
C GLY A 409 -2.38 21.46 -3.63
N TRP A 410 -2.35 20.59 -2.62
CA TRP A 410 -1.91 19.20 -2.79
C TRP A 410 -3.04 18.28 -3.27
N GLN A 411 -4.31 18.62 -2.94
CA GLN A 411 -5.48 17.89 -3.45
C GLN A 411 -5.55 17.97 -4.98
N VAL A 412 -5.26 19.15 -5.55
CA VAL A 412 -5.21 19.40 -7.00
C VAL A 412 -4.23 18.46 -7.72
N GLU A 413 -3.10 18.14 -7.09
CA GLU A 413 -2.05 17.30 -7.70
C GLU A 413 -2.20 15.82 -7.39
N PHE A 414 -3.03 15.48 -6.39
CA PHE A 414 -3.14 14.15 -5.82
C PHE A 414 -3.50 13.07 -6.84
N LEU A 415 -4.47 13.36 -7.72
CA LEU A 415 -4.88 12.40 -8.75
C LEU A 415 -3.76 12.11 -9.76
N ARG A 416 -2.96 13.13 -10.12
CA ARG A 416 -1.82 12.96 -11.03
C ARG A 416 -0.74 12.11 -10.38
N ASP A 417 -0.43 12.37 -9.10
CA ASP A 417 0.52 11.58 -8.32
C ASP A 417 0.08 10.10 -8.25
N LEU A 418 -1.21 9.84 -8.02
CA LEU A 418 -1.76 8.47 -8.02
C LEU A 418 -1.68 7.79 -9.38
N GLN A 419 -1.92 8.52 -10.48
CA GLN A 419 -1.79 7.97 -11.83
C GLN A 419 -0.35 7.58 -12.18
N GLU A 420 0.63 8.34 -11.70
CA GLU A 420 2.04 7.97 -11.86
C GLU A 420 2.39 6.72 -11.05
N ILE A 421 1.86 6.63 -9.82
CA ILE A 421 2.08 5.47 -8.93
C ILE A 421 1.40 4.21 -9.48
N THR A 422 0.15 4.29 -9.94
CA THR A 422 -0.59 3.14 -10.51
C THR A 422 0.08 2.60 -11.77
N LYS A 423 0.67 3.47 -12.60
CA LYS A 423 1.46 3.06 -13.77
C LYS A 423 2.77 2.37 -13.38
N LEU A 424 3.45 2.83 -12.33
CA LEU A 424 4.72 2.23 -11.91
C LEU A 424 4.52 0.92 -11.13
N ALA A 425 3.56 0.89 -10.22
CA ALA A 425 3.32 -0.22 -9.29
C ALA A 425 2.26 -1.22 -9.76
N ASP A 426 1.63 -0.96 -10.92
CA ASP A 426 0.63 -1.84 -11.54
C ASP A 426 -0.58 -2.07 -10.62
N LEU A 427 -1.24 -0.98 -10.21
CA LEU A 427 -2.31 -0.99 -9.19
C LEU A 427 -3.65 -0.52 -9.75
N ASP A 428 -4.74 -1.09 -9.22
CA ASP A 428 -6.10 -0.57 -9.39
C ASP A 428 -6.50 0.23 -8.14
N ILE A 429 -7.01 1.44 -8.31
CA ILE A 429 -7.45 2.31 -7.20
C ILE A 429 -8.96 2.52 -7.27
N LEU A 430 -9.64 2.24 -6.17
CA LEU A 430 -11.00 2.72 -5.90
C LEU A 430 -10.93 3.70 -4.73
N MET A 431 -11.17 4.97 -5.01
CA MET A 431 -11.15 6.03 -4.03
C MET A 431 -12.57 6.49 -3.72
N ALA A 432 -12.83 6.88 -2.47
CA ALA A 432 -14.00 7.64 -2.11
C ALA A 432 -13.60 9.01 -1.59
N THR A 433 -14.16 10.08 -2.18
CA THR A 433 -13.84 11.46 -1.79
C THR A 433 -15.07 12.35 -1.86
N HIS A 434 -15.03 13.42 -1.07
CA HIS A 434 -15.94 14.54 -1.10
C HIS A 434 -15.36 15.77 -1.78
N SER A 435 -14.06 15.75 -2.08
CA SER A 435 -13.34 16.93 -2.57
C SER A 435 -13.41 17.06 -4.10
N PRO A 436 -14.06 18.13 -4.61
CA PRO A 436 -13.94 18.48 -6.03
C PRO A 436 -12.50 18.82 -6.42
N ASP A 437 -11.70 19.31 -5.48
CA ASP A 437 -10.29 19.64 -5.71
C ASP A 437 -9.43 18.40 -6.00
N ILE A 438 -9.86 17.20 -5.58
CA ILE A 438 -9.20 15.95 -5.96
C ILE A 438 -9.63 15.50 -7.37
N ILE A 439 -10.92 15.69 -7.69
CA ILE A 439 -11.49 15.25 -8.98
C ILE A 439 -10.96 16.11 -10.13
N GLN A 440 -10.83 17.43 -9.91
CA GLN A 440 -10.41 18.40 -10.91
C GLN A 440 -11.26 18.28 -12.20
N ASP A 441 -10.61 18.08 -13.34
CA ASP A 441 -11.19 17.92 -14.67
C ASP A 441 -11.49 16.45 -15.02
N ARG A 442 -11.12 15.50 -14.16
CA ARG A 442 -11.24 14.06 -14.41
C ARG A 442 -12.56 13.45 -13.95
N TRP A 443 -13.67 14.11 -14.27
CA TRP A 443 -15.02 13.60 -14.03
C TRP A 443 -15.33 12.31 -14.80
N ASP A 444 -14.55 12.01 -15.86
CA ASP A 444 -14.59 10.73 -16.57
C ASP A 444 -14.20 9.53 -15.70
N LEU A 445 -13.48 9.76 -14.60
CA LEU A 445 -13.09 8.71 -13.65
C LEU A 445 -14.11 8.51 -12.53
N THR A 446 -15.16 9.32 -12.48
CA THR A 446 -16.04 9.36 -11.32
C THR A 446 -17.28 8.47 -11.48
N VAL A 447 -17.72 7.91 -10.35
CA VAL A 447 -19.00 7.23 -10.21
C VAL A 447 -19.80 7.97 -9.15
N GLU A 448 -20.89 8.59 -9.58
CA GLU A 448 -21.82 9.29 -8.68
C GLU A 448 -22.71 8.29 -7.95
N LEU A 449 -22.65 8.28 -6.62
CA LEU A 449 -23.62 7.58 -5.79
C LEU A 449 -24.91 8.39 -5.73
N LYS A 450 -25.98 7.85 -6.30
CA LYS A 450 -27.29 8.53 -6.40
C LYS A 450 -28.26 8.05 -5.34
N GLY A 451 -29.17 8.94 -4.95
CA GLY A 451 -30.29 8.61 -4.08
C GLY A 451 -31.39 7.88 -4.86
N PRO A 452 -32.36 7.28 -4.16
CA PRO A 452 -33.54 6.72 -4.81
C PRO A 452 -34.24 7.81 -5.63
N LYS A 453 -34.70 7.46 -6.85
CA LYS A 453 -35.53 8.35 -7.65
C LYS A 453 -36.81 8.63 -6.86
N ARG A 454 -37.07 9.90 -6.57
CA ARG A 454 -38.29 10.36 -5.89
C ARG A 454 -39.51 10.22 -6.77
#